data_AF-A0A093IFY9-F1
#
_entry.id   AF-A0A093IFY9-F1
#
_cell.length_a   1.000
_cell.length_b   1.000
_cell.length_c   1.000
_cell.angle_alpha   90.00
_cell.angle_beta   90.00
_cell.angle_gamma   90.00
#
_symmetry.space_group_name_H-M   'P 1'
#
loop_
_entity.id
_entity.type
_entity.pdbx_description
1 polymer ?
#
loop_
_entity_poly.entity_id
_entity_poly.type
_entity_poly.pdbx_seq_one_letter_code
_entity_poly.pdbx_strand_id
1 'polypeptide(L)'
;QGVLITGLGTFAVVQEQFHGKEKVYVVRRPVFQLDINASCLRELAFPSVVIPGDVRVKPLNCRQLSRATSFPPDVVGGCVQETILLYSFQVRKR
;
A
#
# COMPACT_ATOMS: atom_id res chain seq x y z
N GLN A 1 -8.73 -5.37 -5.53
CA GLN A 1 -7.47 -6.17 -5.53
C GLN A 1 -6.40 -5.35 -4.84
N GLY A 2 -5.60 -5.98 -3.98
CA GLY A 2 -4.47 -5.36 -3.29
C GLY A 2 -3.13 -6.01 -3.62
N VAL A 3 -2.06 -5.32 -3.26
CA VAL A 3 -0.67 -5.72 -3.41
C VAL A 3 0.02 -5.56 -2.06
N LEU A 4 0.53 -6.66 -1.51
CA LEU A 4 1.34 -6.69 -0.31
C LEU A 4 2.82 -6.48 -0.68
N ILE A 5 3.44 -5.50 -0.05
CA ILE A 5 4.89 -5.28 -0.05
C ILE A 5 5.40 -5.72 1.32
N THR A 6 5.98 -6.91 1.37
CA THR A 6 6.51 -7.50 2.62
C THR A 6 7.51 -6.56 3.29
N GLY A 7 7.33 -6.33 4.60
CA GLY A 7 8.18 -5.41 5.37
C GLY A 7 7.80 -3.94 5.25
N LEU A 8 6.75 -3.60 4.50
CA LEU A 8 6.25 -2.24 4.34
C LEU A 8 4.75 -2.14 4.61
N GLY A 9 3.92 -2.76 3.78
CA GLY A 9 2.47 -2.58 3.87
C GLY A 9 1.71 -3.08 2.65
N THR A 10 0.41 -2.83 2.63
CA THR A 10 -0.49 -3.25 1.55
C THR A 10 -1.09 -2.05 0.86
N PHE A 11 -0.94 -1.99 -0.47
CA PHE A 11 -1.72 -1.09 -1.31
C PHE A 11 -2.99 -1.80 -1.77
N ALA A 12 -4.13 -1.13 -1.70
CA ALA A 12 -5.39 -1.65 -2.22
C ALA A 12 -6.22 -0.55 -2.85
N VAL A 13 -7.21 -0.97 -3.64
CA VAL A 13 -8.29 -0.09 -4.08
C VAL A 13 -9.55 -0.54 -3.37
N VAL A 14 -10.12 0.36 -2.57
CA VAL A 14 -11.40 0.16 -1.87
C VAL A 14 -12.51 0.92 -2.62
N GLN A 15 -13.73 0.39 -2.54
CA GLN A 15 -14.90 1.13 -3.01
C GLN A 15 -15.48 1.94 -1.87
N GLU A 16 -15.68 3.23 -2.09
CA GLU A 16 -16.39 4.10 -1.15
C GLU A 16 -17.64 4.66 -1.83
N GLN A 17 -18.73 4.73 -1.08
CA GLN A 17 -19.98 5.30 -1.55
C GLN A 17 -20.18 6.67 -0.90
N PHE A 18 -20.47 7.67 -1.72
CA PHE A 18 -20.83 9.00 -1.26
C PHE A 18 -22.26 9.31 -1.64
N HIS A 19 -23.06 9.71 -0.65
CA HIS A 19 -24.42 10.17 -0.87
C HIS A 19 -24.38 11.66 -1.23
N GLY A 20 -24.58 11.98 -2.50
CA GLY A 20 -24.93 13.33 -2.92
C GLY A 20 -26.42 13.61 -2.68
N LYS A 21 -26.84 14.86 -2.93
CA LYS A 21 -28.23 15.30 -2.72
C LYS A 21 -29.27 14.46 -3.49
N GLU A 22 -28.90 13.96 -4.68
CA GLU A 22 -29.83 13.25 -5.58
C GLU A 22 -29.30 11.89 -6.06
N LYS A 23 -28.01 11.59 -5.85
CA LYS A 23 -27.35 10.40 -6.41
C LYS A 23 -26.29 9.85 -5.46
N VAL A 24 -26.08 8.55 -5.53
CA VAL A 24 -24.97 7.86 -4.87
C VAL A 24 -23.81 7.75 -5.85
N TYR A 25 -22.62 8.19 -5.43
CA TYR A 25 -21.38 8.06 -6.19
C TYR A 25 -20.57 6.90 -5.62
N VAL A 26 -20.16 5.97 -6.47
CA VAL A 26 -19.24 4.90 -6.09
C VAL A 26 -17.85 5.27 -6.62
N VAL A 27 -16.90 5.53 -5.73
CA VAL A 27 -15.52 5.82 -6.09
C VAL A 27 -14.61 4.63 -5.82
N ARG A 28 -13.52 4.56 -6.56
CA ARG A 28 -12.43 3.61 -6.33
C ARG A 28 -11.26 4.36 -5.70
N ARG A 29 -11.12 4.29 -4.38
CA ARG A 29 -10.07 4.99 -3.64
C ARG A 29 -8.84 4.11 -3.46
N PRO A 30 -7.64 4.55 -3.90
CA PRO A 30 -6.39 3.88 -3.54
C PRO A 30 -6.09 4.15 -2.06
N VAL A 31 -5.72 3.09 -1.34
CA VAL A 31 -5.39 3.14 0.08
C VAL A 31 -4.07 2.40 0.31
N PHE A 32 -3.31 2.89 1.27
CA PHE A 32 -2.09 2.24 1.72
C PHE A 32 -2.23 1.95 3.21
N GLN A 33 -2.21 0.67 3.57
CA GLN A 33 -2.23 0.22 4.94
C GLN A 33 -0.81 -0.22 5.33
N LEU A 34 -0.22 0.51 6.26
CA LEU A 34 1.13 0.25 6.74
C LEU A 34 1.15 -0.99 7.64
N ASP A 35 2.11 -1.89 7.42
CA ASP A 35 2.29 -3.12 8.21
C ASP A 35 3.31 -2.86 9.33
N ILE A 36 2.89 -2.05 10.31
CA ILE A 36 3.68 -1.68 11.48
C ILE A 36 2.87 -1.98 12.76
N ASN A 37 3.58 -2.31 13.85
CA ASN A 37 2.98 -2.51 15.17
C ASN A 37 2.03 -1.36 15.54
N ALA A 38 0.84 -1.72 16.05
CA ALA A 38 -0.22 -0.78 16.41
C ALA A 38 0.23 0.33 17.39
N SER A 39 1.26 0.07 18.20
CA SER A 39 1.88 1.07 19.09
C SER A 39 2.57 2.20 18.32
N CYS A 40 3.35 1.87 17.28
CA CYS A 40 4.01 2.86 16.43
C CYS A 40 3.02 3.59 15.50
N LEU A 41 1.89 2.95 15.15
CA LEU A 41 0.81 3.60 14.38
C LEU A 41 0.06 4.67 15.20
N ARG A 42 0.09 4.61 16.54
CA ARG A 42 -0.66 5.52 17.40
C ARG A 42 -0.07 6.94 17.43
N GLU A 43 1.23 7.06 17.20
CA GLU A 43 1.96 8.34 17.07
C GLU A 43 1.85 8.92 15.65
N LEU A 44 1.57 8.05 14.68
CA LEU A 44 1.33 8.39 13.29
C LEU A 44 -0.13 8.86 13.16
N ALA A 45 -0.36 10.18 13.16
CA ALA A 45 -1.68 10.82 12.99
C ALA A 45 -2.33 10.59 11.61
N PHE A 46 -2.08 9.45 10.98
CA PHE A 46 -2.65 9.08 9.69
C PHE A 46 -3.98 8.36 9.93
N PRO A 47 -5.02 8.65 9.12
CA PRO A 47 -6.24 7.86 9.16
C PRO A 47 -5.89 6.40 8.88
N SER A 48 -6.10 5.52 9.86
CA SER A 48 -5.92 4.08 9.71
C SER A 48 -7.07 3.53 8.87
N VAL A 49 -6.91 3.63 7.55
CA VAL A 49 -7.84 2.98 6.64
C VAL A 49 -7.59 1.48 6.69
N VAL A 50 -8.57 0.74 7.21
CA VAL A 50 -8.54 -0.72 7.23
C VAL A 50 -9.01 -1.23 5.87
N ILE A 51 -8.17 -2.04 5.22
CA ILE A 51 -8.53 -2.71 3.98
C ILE A 51 -9.58 -3.80 4.31
N PRO A 52 -10.75 -3.81 3.66
CA PRO A 52 -11.76 -4.85 3.87
C PRO A 52 -11.22 -6.26 3.57
N GLY A 53 -11.64 -7.24 4.38
CA GLY A 53 -11.12 -8.63 4.30
C GLY A 53 -11.46 -9.39 3.02
N ASP A 54 -12.45 -8.93 2.25
CA ASP A 54 -12.84 -9.46 0.95
C ASP A 54 -11.92 -9.00 -0.19
N VAL A 55 -11.06 -8.00 0.04
CA VAL A 55 -10.09 -7.56 -0.96
C VAL A 55 -9.02 -8.65 -1.15
N ARG A 56 -9.02 -9.28 -2.32
CA ARG A 56 -7.94 -10.22 -2.69
C ARG A 56 -6.59 -9.49 -2.77
N VAL A 57 -5.70 -9.80 -1.83
CA VAL A 57 -4.32 -9.30 -1.77
C VAL A 57 -3.36 -10.33 -2.36
N LYS A 58 -2.38 -9.87 -3.17
CA LYS A 58 -1.28 -10.69 -3.69
C LYS A 58 0.06 -10.07 -3.33
N PRO A 59 1.14 -10.83 -3.15
CA PRO A 59 2.46 -10.26 -2.96
C PRO A 59 2.92 -9.48 -4.20
N LEU A 60 3.76 -8.47 -3.98
CA LEU A 60 4.42 -7.72 -5.04
C LEU A 60 5.18 -8.66 -5.97
N ASN A 61 4.95 -8.51 -7.28
CA ASN A 61 5.60 -9.34 -8.28
C ASN A 61 6.74 -8.57 -8.96
N CYS A 62 7.96 -8.73 -8.45
CA CYS A 62 9.15 -8.08 -9.00
C CYS A 62 9.44 -8.50 -10.45
N ARG A 63 9.07 -9.72 -10.86
CA ARG A 63 9.19 -10.16 -12.27
C ARG A 63 8.23 -9.39 -13.18
N GLN A 64 7.01 -9.13 -12.72
CA GLN A 64 6.06 -8.31 -13.46
C GLN A 64 6.54 -6.86 -13.54
N LEU A 65 7.06 -6.30 -12.44
CA LEU A 65 7.65 -4.96 -12.43
C LEU A 65 8.83 -4.84 -13.39
N SER A 66 9.76 -5.79 -13.36
CA SER A 66 10.90 -5.85 -14.28
C SER A 66 10.48 -5.81 -15.74
N ARG A 67 9.42 -6.53 -16.13
CA ARG A 67 8.85 -6.45 -17.48
C ARG A 67 8.25 -5.09 -17.79
N ALA A 68 7.58 -4.47 -16.83
CA ALA A 68 6.92 -3.18 -17.02
C ALA A 68 7.90 -2.00 -17.10
N THR A 69 9.03 -2.09 -16.39
CA THR A 69 10.04 -1.02 -16.33
C THR A 69 11.23 -1.26 -17.26
N SER A 70 11.33 -2.45 -17.86
CA SER A 70 12.49 -2.90 -18.63
C SER A 70 13.82 -2.95 -17.84
N PHE A 71 13.76 -2.94 -16.51
CA PHE A 71 14.93 -3.13 -15.65
C PHE A 71 15.14 -4.62 -15.31
N PRO A 72 16.39 -5.08 -15.12
CA PRO A 72 16.68 -6.43 -14.65
C PRO A 72 15.98 -6.75 -13.30
N PRO A 73 15.54 -8.01 -13.06
CA PRO A 73 14.85 -8.38 -11.82
C PRO A 73 15.62 -8.08 -10.54
N ASP A 74 16.95 -8.20 -10.58
CA ASP A 74 17.87 -7.87 -9.49
C ASP A 74 17.89 -6.37 -9.19
N VAL A 75 17.95 -5.52 -10.20
CA VAL A 75 17.84 -4.05 -10.06
C VAL A 75 16.50 -3.67 -9.45
N VAL A 76 15.40 -4.24 -9.96
CA VAL A 76 14.06 -4.00 -9.40
C VAL A 76 13.96 -4.45 -7.95
N GLY A 77 14.51 -5.62 -7.61
CA GLY A 77 14.57 -6.11 -6.24
C GLY A 77 15.31 -5.15 -5.31
N GLY A 78 16.47 -4.66 -5.73
CA GLY A 78 17.26 -3.67 -5.01
C GLY A 78 16.48 -2.37 -4.78
N CYS A 79 15.89 -1.79 -5.83
CA CYS A 79 15.10 -0.56 -5.70
C CYS A 79 13.91 -0.71 -4.75
N VAL A 80 13.19 -1.85 -4.80
CA VAL A 80 12.09 -2.13 -3.88
C VAL A 80 12.61 -2.17 -2.44
N GLN A 81 13.71 -2.89 -2.20
CA GLN A 81 14.30 -3.02 -0.87
C GLN A 81 14.78 -1.67 -0.31
N GLU A 82 15.47 -0.87 -1.11
CA GLU A 82 15.93 0.47 -0.73
C GLU A 82 14.77 1.41 -0.41
N THR A 83 13.69 1.35 -1.19
CA THR A 83 12.48 2.15 -0.96
C THR A 83 11.83 1.78 0.38
N ILE A 84 11.73 0.48 0.69
CA ILE A 84 11.21 -0.01 1.97
C ILE A 84 12.08 0.52 3.11
N LEU A 85 13.39 0.36 3.03
CA LEU A 85 14.34 0.81 4.06
C LEU A 85 14.25 2.32 4.30
N LEU A 86 14.24 3.12 3.23
CA LEU A 86 14.11 4.57 3.31
C LEU A 86 12.79 4.97 3.99
N TYR A 87 11.67 4.35 3.57
CA TYR A 87 10.37 4.64 4.17
C TYR A 87 10.33 4.27 5.66
N SER A 88 10.78 3.05 6.01
CA SER A 88 10.82 2.58 7.41
C SER A 88 11.68 3.51 8.28
N PHE A 89 12.79 4.01 7.76
CA PHE A 89 13.64 4.96 8.47
C PHE A 89 12.95 6.30 8.72
N GLN A 90 12.25 6.84 7.71
CA GLN A 90 11.54 8.11 7.83
C GLN A 90 10.36 8.03 8.80
N VAL A 91 9.66 6.89 8.83
CA VAL A 91 8.55 6.66 9.77
C VAL A 91 9.05 6.56 11.21
N ARG A 92 10.20 5.93 11.47
CA ARG A 92 10.78 5.79 12.81
C ARG A 92 11.40 7.07 13.39
N LYS A 93 11.72 8.06 12.54
CA LYS A 93 12.35 9.32 12.95
C LYS A 93 11.35 10.43 13.33
N ARG A 94 10.06 10.20 13.14
CA ARG A 94 8.99 11.08 13.61
C ARG A 94 8.57 10.66 14.99
#